data_AF-A0A6G1H6N4-F1
#
_entry.id   AF-A0A6G1H6N4-F1
#
_cell.length_a   1.000
_cell.length_b   1.000
_cell.length_c   1.000
_cell.angle_alpha   90.00
_cell.angle_beta   90.00
_cell.angle_gamma   90.00
#
_symmetry.space_group_name_H-M   'P 1'
#
loop_
_entity.id
_entity.type
_entity.pdbx_description
1 polymer ?
#
loop_
_entity_poly.entity_id
_entity_poly.type
_entity_poly.pdbx_seq_one_letter_code
_entity_poly.pdbx_strand_id
1 'polypeptide(L)'
;VTEDPELHLVWYSDRIFIKPLPPFLLSYAFWECHLAPQDQSLPTASLTPAALGFVRTYGHLIRHESDFRVAKEKHLLPPSVTDFTACTSFIRGFRDITDDQVSARYQFGELRLSRLNIPGLI
;
A
#
# COMPACT_ATOMS: atom_id res chain seq x y z
N VAL A 1 -6.68 16.17 1.70
CA VAL A 1 -5.79 14.99 1.74
C VAL A 1 -6.37 14.06 2.78
N THR A 2 -6.70 12.82 2.42
CA THR A 2 -7.33 11.84 3.33
C THR A 2 -6.30 10.80 3.75
N GLU A 3 -6.22 10.51 5.05
CA GLU A 3 -5.29 9.51 5.61
C GLU A 3 -5.87 8.09 5.62
N ASP A 4 -7.14 7.94 5.25
CA ASP A 4 -7.85 6.66 5.26
C ASP A 4 -7.24 5.62 4.28
N PRO A 5 -6.67 4.50 4.76
CA PRO A 5 -6.08 3.46 3.90
C PRO A 5 -7.08 2.84 2.93
N GLU A 6 -8.39 2.96 3.15
CA GLU A 6 -9.41 2.46 2.21
C GLU A 6 -9.34 3.16 0.84
N LEU A 7 -8.80 4.38 0.82
CA LEU A 7 -8.66 5.21 -0.37
C LEU A 7 -7.27 5.06 -1.04
N HIS A 8 -6.57 3.97 -0.75
CA HIS A 8 -5.21 3.70 -1.25
C HIS A 8 -5.09 3.65 -2.78
N LEU A 9 -6.08 3.05 -3.46
CA LEU A 9 -6.12 2.89 -4.90
C LEU A 9 -7.55 3.13 -5.38
N VAL A 10 -7.83 4.36 -5.81
CA VAL A 10 -9.17 4.77 -6.27
C VAL A 10 -9.11 5.43 -7.63
N TRP A 11 -10.17 5.32 -8.42
CA TRP A 11 -10.27 6.00 -9.70
C TRP A 11 -11.53 6.86 -9.79
N TYR A 12 -11.42 7.96 -10.51
CA TYR A 12 -12.52 8.87 -10.83
C TYR A 12 -12.32 9.43 -12.23
N SER A 13 -13.35 9.29 -13.08
CA SER A 13 -13.29 9.65 -14.50
C SER A 13 -12.13 8.92 -15.21
N ASP A 14 -11.11 9.66 -15.64
CA ASP A 14 -9.92 9.24 -16.38
C ASP A 14 -8.66 9.22 -15.50
N ARG A 15 -8.81 9.38 -14.18
CA ARG A 15 -7.70 9.52 -13.23
C ARG A 15 -7.69 8.41 -12.19
N ILE A 16 -6.51 7.90 -11.90
CA ILE A 16 -6.24 7.00 -10.79
C ILE A 16 -5.48 7.79 -9.72
N PHE A 17 -5.95 7.67 -8.49
CA PHE A 17 -5.32 8.22 -7.29
C PHE A 17 -4.71 7.06 -6.52
N ILE A 18 -3.40 7.17 -6.30
CA ILE A 18 -2.61 6.17 -5.59
C ILE A 18 -1.97 6.87 -4.40
N LYS A 19 -2.11 6.29 -3.20
CA LYS A 19 -1.41 6.83 -2.02
C LYS A 19 0.08 6.49 -2.07
N PRO A 20 0.98 7.46 -1.81
CA PRO A 20 2.43 7.21 -1.70
C PRO A 20 2.76 6.12 -0.67
N LEU A 21 3.81 5.35 -0.93
CA LEU A 21 4.33 4.34 -0.02
C LEU A 21 4.90 4.99 1.24
N PRO A 22 4.31 4.76 2.43
CA PRO A 22 4.83 5.33 3.65
C PRO A 22 6.24 4.78 3.96
N PRO A 23 7.22 5.64 4.27
CA PRO A 23 8.59 5.19 4.53
C PRO A 23 8.72 4.15 5.65
N PHE A 24 7.85 4.23 6.68
CA PHE A 24 7.87 3.28 7.79
C PHE A 24 7.51 1.86 7.36
N LEU A 25 6.74 1.66 6.27
CA LEU A 25 6.45 0.33 5.74
C LEU A 25 7.67 -0.33 5.08
N LEU A 26 8.74 0.43 4.83
CA LEU A 26 10.03 -0.08 4.35
C LEU A 26 11.00 -0.38 5.50
N SER A 27 10.62 -0.13 6.76
CA SER A 27 11.49 -0.33 7.93
C SER A 27 11.22 -1.68 8.60
N TYR A 28 12.19 -2.57 8.57
CA TYR A 28 12.10 -3.86 9.28
C TYR A 28 11.74 -3.69 10.77
N ALA A 29 12.36 -2.74 11.45
CA ALA A 29 12.08 -2.44 12.85
C ALA A 29 10.62 -2.02 13.09
N PHE A 30 10.00 -1.33 12.12
CA PHE A 30 8.58 -1.00 12.22
C PHE A 30 7.71 -2.26 12.18
N TRP A 31 8.01 -3.18 11.26
CA TRP A 31 7.31 -4.46 11.15
C TRP A 31 7.43 -5.26 12.44
N GLU A 32 8.64 -5.40 13.01
CA GLU A 32 8.82 -6.14 14.26
C GLU A 32 8.13 -5.49 15.47
N CYS A 33 8.23 -4.17 15.61
CA CYS A 33 7.71 -3.48 16.79
C CYS A 33 6.19 -3.27 16.76
N HIS A 34 5.58 -3.16 15.57
CA HIS A 34 4.18 -2.71 15.44
C HIS A 34 3.27 -3.68 14.70
N LEU A 35 3.81 -4.57 13.87
CA LEU A 35 3.02 -5.47 12.99
C LEU A 35 3.24 -6.95 13.28
N ALA A 36 4.30 -7.32 13.99
CA ALA A 36 4.50 -8.68 14.46
C ALA A 36 3.41 -9.03 15.49
N PRO A 37 2.90 -10.28 15.49
CA PRO A 37 1.88 -10.71 16.43
C PRO A 37 2.49 -10.84 17.83
N GLN A 38 2.57 -9.72 18.56
CA GLN A 38 2.97 -9.73 19.97
C GLN A 38 1.77 -10.11 20.85
N ASP A 39 0.55 -9.72 20.45
CA ASP A 39 -0.71 -10.08 21.10
C ASP A 39 -1.90 -9.76 20.17
N GLN A 40 -2.79 -10.73 19.93
CA GLN A 40 -3.98 -10.55 19.08
C GLN A 40 -5.06 -9.66 19.73
N SER A 41 -4.94 -9.39 21.03
CA SER A 41 -5.83 -8.49 21.76
C SER A 41 -5.48 -7.01 21.58
N LEU A 42 -4.32 -6.70 21.00
CA LEU A 42 -3.90 -5.32 20.75
C LEU A 42 -4.62 -4.75 19.51
N PRO A 43 -5.00 -3.46 19.52
CA PRO A 43 -5.57 -2.78 18.35
C PRO A 43 -4.71 -2.88 17.08
N THR A 44 -3.40 -3.08 17.25
CA THR A 44 -2.42 -3.23 16.17
C THR A 44 -2.60 -4.51 15.35
N ALA A 45 -3.31 -5.52 15.85
CA ALA A 45 -3.63 -6.74 15.10
C ALA A 45 -4.41 -6.45 13.79
N SER A 46 -5.16 -5.35 13.75
CA SER A 46 -5.87 -4.88 12.55
C SER A 46 -4.95 -4.18 11.52
N LEU A 47 -3.75 -3.75 11.93
CA LEU A 47 -2.83 -2.99 11.10
C LEU A 47 -2.01 -3.88 10.17
N THR A 48 -1.67 -5.10 10.60
CA THR A 48 -0.85 -6.02 9.80
C THR A 48 -1.52 -6.37 8.47
N PRO A 49 -2.80 -6.80 8.41
CA PRO A 49 -3.47 -7.06 7.14
C PRO A 49 -3.58 -5.82 6.24
N ALA A 50 -3.72 -4.63 6.83
CA ALA A 50 -3.78 -3.38 6.08
C ALA A 50 -2.40 -3.01 5.48
N ALA A 51 -1.33 -3.14 6.25
CA ALA A 51 0.03 -2.91 5.82
C ALA A 51 0.47 -3.90 4.74
N LEU A 52 0.16 -5.19 4.92
CA LEU A 52 0.42 -6.24 3.92
C LEU A 52 -0.26 -5.92 2.59
N GLY A 53 -1.54 -5.56 2.61
CA GLY A 53 -2.27 -5.19 1.39
C GLY A 53 -1.70 -3.95 0.70
N PHE A 54 -1.25 -2.96 1.48
CA PHE A 54 -0.64 -1.74 0.96
C PHE A 54 0.67 -2.05 0.21
N VAL A 55 1.58 -2.80 0.83
CA VAL A 55 2.87 -3.15 0.20
C VAL A 55 2.67 -4.13 -0.96
N ARG A 56 1.71 -5.07 -0.86
CA ARG A 56 1.32 -5.96 -1.96
C ARG A 56 0.91 -5.17 -3.20
N THR A 57 0.13 -4.10 -3.04
CA THR A 57 -0.27 -3.24 -4.17
C THR A 57 0.96 -2.66 -4.88
N TYR A 58 1.94 -2.15 -4.13
CA TYR A 58 3.21 -1.68 -4.70
C TYR A 58 4.02 -2.79 -5.39
N GLY A 59 4.01 -4.01 -4.83
CA GLY A 59 4.61 -5.18 -5.48
C GLY A 59 4.01 -5.50 -6.85
N HIS A 60 2.71 -5.25 -7.06
CA HIS A 60 2.06 -5.41 -8.35
C HIS A 60 2.25 -4.22 -9.29
N LEU A 61 2.29 -2.99 -8.74
CA LEU A 61 2.48 -1.76 -9.52
C LEU A 61 3.90 -1.61 -10.07
N ILE A 62 4.93 -2.04 -9.32
CA ILE A 62 6.34 -1.84 -9.67
C ILE A 62 6.97 -3.19 -10.04
N ARG A 63 6.88 -3.56 -11.32
CA ARG A 63 7.43 -4.82 -11.83
C ARG A 63 8.64 -4.62 -12.73
N HIS A 64 8.71 -3.47 -13.38
CA HIS A 64 9.77 -3.09 -14.31
C HIS A 64 10.40 -1.77 -13.90
N GLU A 65 11.59 -1.50 -14.41
CA GLU A 65 12.32 -0.26 -14.15
C GLU A 65 11.56 0.98 -14.68
N SER A 66 10.76 0.82 -15.74
CA SER A 66 9.83 1.85 -16.21
C SER A 66 8.81 2.24 -15.14
N ASP A 67 8.23 1.26 -14.47
CA ASP A 67 7.21 1.46 -13.44
C ASP A 67 7.82 2.18 -12.24
N PHE A 68 9.04 1.78 -11.86
CA PHE A 68 9.81 2.43 -10.81
C PHE A 68 10.09 3.91 -11.13
N ARG A 69 10.51 4.21 -12.36
CA ARG A 69 10.74 5.60 -12.80
C ARG A 69 9.46 6.44 -12.73
N VAL A 70 8.33 5.89 -13.18
CA VAL A 70 7.03 6.55 -13.08
C VAL A 70 6.65 6.77 -11.61
N ALA A 71 6.81 5.76 -10.75
CA ALA A 71 6.51 5.87 -9.33
C ALA A 71 7.38 6.93 -8.63
N LYS A 72 8.65 7.09 -9.04
CA LYS A 72 9.52 8.19 -8.57
C LYS A 72 9.04 9.56 -9.08
N GLU A 73 8.75 9.68 -10.36
CA GLU A 73 8.28 10.94 -10.99
C GLU A 73 6.97 11.41 -10.35
N LYS A 74 6.06 10.49 -10.03
CA LYS A 74 4.78 10.77 -9.38
C LYS A 74 4.84 10.84 -7.86
N HIS A 75 6.04 10.79 -7.27
CA HIS A 75 6.27 10.86 -5.83
C HIS A 75 5.50 9.77 -5.04
N LEU A 76 5.30 8.60 -5.64
CA LEU A 76 4.68 7.44 -5.01
C LEU A 76 5.66 6.66 -4.14
N LEU A 77 6.97 6.85 -4.35
CA LEU A 77 8.01 6.26 -3.52
C LEU A 77 8.71 7.33 -2.67
N PRO A 78 9.15 6.97 -1.45
CA PRO A 78 9.98 7.86 -0.64
C PRO A 78 11.22 8.35 -1.41
N PRO A 79 11.70 9.58 -1.15
CA PRO A 79 12.93 10.09 -1.75
C PRO A 79 14.14 9.18 -1.49
N SER A 80 14.19 8.54 -0.32
CA SER A 80 15.24 7.60 0.11
C SER A 80 15.33 6.32 -0.72
N VAL A 81 14.26 5.94 -1.45
CA VAL A 81 14.27 4.79 -2.34
C VAL A 81 14.88 5.20 -3.67
N THR A 82 16.18 4.96 -3.87
CA THR A 82 16.92 5.36 -5.07
C THR A 82 17.23 4.20 -6.01
N ASP A 83 17.35 2.98 -5.48
CA ASP A 83 17.74 1.80 -6.24
C ASP A 83 16.55 0.89 -6.56
N PHE A 84 16.39 0.58 -7.85
CA PHE A 84 15.33 -0.30 -8.35
C PHE A 84 15.49 -1.73 -7.83
N THR A 85 16.72 -2.24 -7.77
CA THR A 85 17.00 -3.63 -7.38
C THR A 85 16.65 -3.86 -5.92
N ALA A 86 17.06 -2.96 -5.02
CA ALA A 86 16.72 -3.00 -3.61
C ALA A 86 15.21 -2.87 -3.39
N CYS A 87 14.57 -1.90 -4.06
CA CYS A 87 13.12 -1.69 -3.96
C CYS A 87 12.35 -2.95 -4.37
N THR A 88 12.65 -3.51 -5.55
CA THR A 88 11.98 -4.72 -6.05
C THR A 88 12.29 -5.95 -5.22
N SER A 89 13.52 -6.10 -4.73
CA SER A 89 13.89 -7.21 -3.83
C SER A 89 13.07 -7.18 -2.54
N PHE A 90 12.80 -5.99 -2.00
CA PHE A 90 11.95 -5.83 -0.81
C PHE A 90 10.48 -6.14 -1.11
N ILE A 91 9.87 -5.46 -2.09
CA ILE A 91 8.41 -5.56 -2.32
C ILE A 91 7.98 -6.86 -3.01
N ARG A 92 8.90 -7.56 -3.69
CA ARG A 92 8.59 -8.76 -4.49
C ARG A 92 7.92 -9.86 -3.67
N GLY A 93 8.36 -10.07 -2.42
CA GLY A 93 7.82 -11.12 -1.55
C GLY A 93 6.37 -10.88 -1.15
N PHE A 94 5.90 -9.63 -1.19
CA PHE A 94 4.54 -9.28 -0.82
C PHE A 94 3.51 -9.62 -1.91
N ARG A 95 3.95 -10.00 -3.11
CA ARG A 95 3.06 -10.33 -4.24
C ARG A 95 2.36 -11.68 -4.07
N ASP A 96 2.95 -12.56 -3.28
CA ASP A 96 2.44 -13.91 -3.03
C ASP A 96 1.48 -13.95 -1.82
N ILE A 97 1.23 -12.79 -1.19
CA ILE A 97 0.27 -12.65 -0.08
C ILE A 97 -1.14 -12.86 -0.62
N THR A 98 -1.88 -13.76 0.02
CA THR A 98 -3.23 -14.15 -0.39
C THR A 98 -4.30 -13.19 0.15
N ASP A 99 -5.50 -13.27 -0.42
CA ASP A 99 -6.61 -12.36 -0.11
C ASP A 99 -7.16 -12.51 1.32
N ASP A 100 -6.93 -13.65 1.96
CA ASP A 100 -7.26 -13.93 3.37
C ASP A 100 -6.26 -13.30 4.36
N GLN A 101 -5.06 -12.92 3.89
CA GLN A 101 -4.00 -12.33 4.72
C GLN A 101 -4.04 -10.80 4.75
N VAL A 102 -4.86 -10.18 3.90
CA VAL A 102 -4.98 -8.72 3.79
C VAL A 102 -6.34 -8.26 4.29
N SER A 103 -6.44 -6.98 4.66
CA SER A 103 -7.75 -6.40 4.96
C SER A 103 -8.68 -6.56 3.75
N ALA A 104 -9.97 -6.84 4.00
CA ALA A 104 -10.98 -7.07 2.97
C ALA A 104 -11.00 -5.98 1.89
N ARG A 105 -10.62 -4.75 2.24
CA ARG A 105 -10.50 -3.66 1.27
C ARG A 105 -9.62 -4.03 0.08
N TYR A 106 -8.49 -4.70 0.31
CA TYR A 106 -7.51 -4.98 -0.75
C TYR A 106 -7.95 -6.07 -1.72
N GLN A 107 -9.03 -6.79 -1.41
CA GLN A 107 -9.67 -7.75 -2.32
C GLN A 107 -10.32 -7.05 -3.52
N PHE A 108 -10.69 -5.78 -3.38
CA PHE A 108 -11.42 -5.03 -4.41
C PHE A 108 -10.52 -4.28 -5.40
N GLY A 109 -9.20 -4.28 -5.21
CA GLY A 109 -8.25 -3.56 -6.09
C GLY A 109 -8.56 -2.06 -6.21
N GLU A 110 -8.75 -1.56 -7.43
CA GLU A 110 -9.12 -0.17 -7.70
C GLU A 110 -10.60 0.12 -7.39
N LEU A 111 -10.87 0.99 -6.41
CA LEU A 111 -12.24 1.37 -6.07
C LEU A 111 -12.69 2.61 -6.84
N ARG A 112 -13.93 2.59 -7.33
CA ARG A 112 -14.52 3.76 -7.99
C ARG A 112 -14.93 4.79 -6.94
N LEU A 113 -14.33 5.98 -6.95
CA LEU A 113 -14.58 7.02 -5.94
C LEU A 113 -16.06 7.41 -5.85
N SER A 114 -16.76 7.45 -6.99
CA SER A 114 -18.19 7.80 -7.07
C SER A 114 -19.14 6.76 -6.44
N ARG A 115 -18.63 5.63 -5.95
CA ARG A 115 -19.40 4.56 -5.29
C ARG A 115 -19.00 4.37 -3.83
N LEU A 116 -18.05 5.17 -3.33
CA LEU A 116 -17.66 5.15 -1.94
C LEU A 116 -18.60 6.07 -1.16
N ASN A 117 -19.20 5.55 -0.10
CA ASN A 117 -20.13 6.29 0.73
C ASN A 117 -19.34 7.14 1.74
N ILE A 118 -18.65 8.18 1.24
CA ILE A 118 -17.79 9.07 2.03
C ILE A 118 -18.60 10.33 2.37
N PRO A 119 -18.96 10.58 3.65
CA PRO A 119 -19.61 11.81 4.04
C PRO A 119 -18.68 13.01 3.79
N GLY A 120 -19.11 13.98 2.99
CA GLY A 120 -18.42 15.27 2.82
C GLY A 120 -17.50 15.43 1.60
N LEU A 121 -17.61 14.57 0.58
CA LEU A 121 -16.89 14.75 -0.70
C LEU A 121 -17.82 14.94 -1.92
N ILE A 122 -19.02 15.48 -1.67
CA ILE A 122 -19.97 15.98 -2.69
C ILE A 122 -20.42 17.38 -2.26
#